data_AF-A0A2N5KC85-F1
#
_entry.id   AF-A0A2N5KC85-F1
#
_cell.length_a   1.000
_cell.length_b   1.000
_cell.length_c   1.000
_cell.angle_alpha   90.00
_cell.angle_beta   90.00
_cell.angle_gamma   90.00
#
_symmetry.space_group_name_H-M   'P 1'
#
loop_
_entity.id
_entity.type
_entity.pdbx_description
1 polymer ?
#
loop_
_entity_poly.entity_id
_entity_poly.type
_entity_poly.pdbx_seq_one_letter_code
_entity_poly.pdbx_strand_id
1 'polypeptide(L)'
;MSTVQEQAPKRISQYQLRREQIQKQYDDLVSDAVNSKQWRMLSGLILLLTISHVTFLFNPIVGLYVTVLSFVLLANLALFSEAYRRVTIAITILPVATIVTAALPQSNRYALIAINYLAILLLSLGFWFMLRKNGFYRQTRMTSSHAVPLKYIILLGILLGVFGFAVLLSQPLGITSLNPVIVILGCIGFAFTEEFLFRGLIQRQVTQISSANTAIIITTLLFTLFAASQSNPLNILVAGVSSLVLSVIYSLKSNIFTTFAINAMMKLTFVSLIALFAARS
;
A
#
# COMPACT_ATOMS: atom_id res chain seq x y z
N MET A 1 45.13 0.15 -56.50
CA MET A 1 43.77 0.75 -56.43
C MET A 1 42.72 -0.14 -55.72
N SER A 2 43.05 -1.37 -55.28
CA SER A 2 42.09 -2.30 -54.66
C SER A 2 41.94 -2.19 -53.13
N THR A 3 42.82 -1.49 -52.42
CA THR A 3 42.81 -1.42 -50.94
C THR A 3 41.79 -0.45 -50.35
N VAL A 4 41.23 0.46 -51.15
CA VAL A 4 40.29 1.49 -50.68
C VAL A 4 38.84 0.97 -50.65
N GLN A 5 38.47 0.06 -51.57
CA GLN A 5 37.11 -0.49 -51.64
C GLN A 5 36.79 -1.48 -50.51
N GLU A 6 37.80 -2.18 -49.98
CA GLU A 6 37.58 -3.18 -48.91
C GLU A 6 37.46 -2.56 -47.50
N GLN A 7 37.95 -1.33 -47.30
CA GLN A 7 37.90 -0.65 -46.00
C GLN A 7 36.59 0.09 -45.72
N ALA A 8 35.83 0.43 -46.77
CA ALA A 8 34.54 1.12 -46.65
C ALA A 8 33.49 0.37 -45.80
N PRO A 9 33.23 -0.94 -46.00
CA PRO A 9 32.20 -1.65 -45.23
C PRO A 9 32.54 -1.79 -43.74
N LYS A 10 33.83 -1.94 -43.38
CA LYS A 10 34.28 -2.01 -41.98
C LYS A 10 34.10 -0.69 -41.22
N ARG A 11 34.27 0.45 -41.91
CA ARG A 11 34.03 1.76 -41.30
C ARG A 11 32.54 1.98 -41.05
N ILE A 12 31.67 1.60 -42.00
CA ILE A 12 30.21 1.75 -41.87
C ILE A 12 29.68 0.93 -40.69
N SER A 13 30.13 -0.31 -40.50
CA SER A 13 29.71 -1.14 -39.37
C SER A 13 30.16 -0.58 -38.01
N GLN A 14 31.37 -0.03 -37.93
CA GLN A 14 31.84 0.65 -36.71
C GLN A 14 31.02 1.90 -36.38
N TYR A 15 30.60 2.68 -37.39
CA TYR A 15 29.73 3.83 -37.17
C TYR A 15 28.33 3.42 -36.69
N GLN A 16 27.77 2.33 -37.19
CA GLN A 16 26.48 1.81 -36.74
C GLN A 16 26.54 1.34 -35.27
N LEU A 17 27.55 0.53 -34.92
CA LEU A 17 27.76 0.08 -33.54
C LEU A 17 27.94 1.26 -32.58
N ARG A 18 28.69 2.30 -32.98
CA ARG A 18 28.90 3.49 -32.15
C ARG A 18 27.61 4.29 -31.97
N ARG A 19 26.77 4.39 -33.01
CA ARG A 19 25.45 5.03 -32.91
C ARG A 19 24.51 4.27 -31.97
N GLU A 20 24.47 2.94 -32.05
CA GLU A 20 23.67 2.12 -31.14
C GLU A 20 24.13 2.26 -29.68
N GLN A 21 25.44 2.29 -29.45
CA GLN A 21 26.00 2.52 -28.10
C GLN A 21 25.63 3.90 -27.55
N ILE A 22 25.75 4.95 -28.36
CA ILE A 22 25.38 6.32 -27.95
C ILE A 22 23.88 6.42 -27.67
N GLN A 23 23.04 5.81 -28.53
CA GLN A 23 21.60 5.80 -28.35
C GLN A 23 21.22 5.10 -27.05
N LYS A 24 21.78 3.91 -26.81
CA LYS A 24 21.55 3.15 -25.57
C LYS A 24 21.99 3.94 -24.34
N GLN A 25 23.17 4.56 -24.39
CA GLN A 25 23.68 5.39 -23.30
C GLN A 25 22.79 6.61 -23.04
N TYR A 26 22.25 7.24 -24.08
CA TYR A 26 21.32 8.36 -23.95
C TYR A 26 19.99 7.90 -23.34
N ASP A 27 19.43 6.80 -23.81
CA ASP A 27 18.18 6.24 -23.30
C ASP A 27 18.31 5.83 -21.81
N ASP A 28 19.44 5.22 -21.44
CA ASP A 28 19.77 4.88 -20.05
C ASP A 28 19.83 6.14 -19.17
N LEU A 29 20.56 7.19 -19.60
CA LEU A 29 20.68 8.46 -18.88
C LEU A 29 19.33 9.18 -18.71
N VAL A 30 18.50 9.22 -19.76
CA VAL A 30 17.16 9.82 -19.71
C VAL A 30 16.26 9.03 -18.76
N SER A 31 16.33 7.70 -18.82
CA SER A 31 15.55 6.83 -17.92
C SER A 31 15.93 7.03 -16.45
N ASP A 32 17.22 7.16 -16.15
CA ASP A 32 17.75 7.41 -14.80
C ASP A 32 17.35 8.79 -14.28
N ALA A 33 17.41 9.82 -15.14
CA ALA A 33 16.99 11.17 -14.80
C ALA A 33 15.48 11.24 -14.49
N VAL A 34 14.65 10.56 -15.29
CA VAL A 34 13.20 10.49 -15.06
C VAL A 34 12.90 9.71 -13.77
N ASN A 35 13.50 8.53 -13.60
CA ASN A 35 13.32 7.70 -12.41
C ASN A 35 13.72 8.44 -11.13
N SER A 36 14.88 9.12 -11.12
CA SER A 36 15.35 9.85 -9.93
C SER A 36 14.42 10.98 -9.51
N LYS A 37 13.85 11.72 -10.48
CA LYS A 37 12.86 12.78 -10.20
C LYS A 37 11.56 12.20 -9.62
N GLN A 38 11.07 11.10 -10.19
CA GLN A 38 9.88 10.39 -9.69
C GLN A 38 10.07 9.89 -8.25
N TRP A 39 11.21 9.28 -7.96
CA TRP A 39 11.56 8.81 -6.62
C TRP A 39 11.60 9.93 -5.59
N ARG A 40 12.25 11.06 -5.90
CA ARG A 40 12.30 12.23 -5.01
C ARG A 40 10.91 12.78 -4.70
N MET A 41 10.02 12.78 -5.70
CA MET A 41 8.67 13.28 -5.53
C MET A 41 7.82 12.35 -4.65
N LEU A 42 7.90 11.04 -4.89
CA LEU A 42 7.18 10.02 -4.14
C LEU A 42 7.69 9.87 -2.70
N SER A 43 9.01 9.95 -2.48
CA SER A 43 9.58 9.96 -1.13
C SER A 43 9.18 11.22 -0.37
N GLY A 44 9.15 12.37 -1.05
CA GLY A 44 8.62 13.62 -0.49
C GLY A 44 7.18 13.49 -0.03
N LEU A 45 6.32 12.82 -0.82
CA LEU A 45 4.93 12.54 -0.44
C LEU A 45 4.81 11.70 0.82
N ILE A 46 5.57 10.60 0.92
CA ILE A 46 5.53 9.74 2.10
C ILE A 46 6.03 10.50 3.32
N LEU A 47 7.14 11.23 3.18
CA LEU A 47 7.71 12.01 4.28
C LEU A 47 6.71 13.03 4.80
N LEU A 48 6.09 13.77 3.88
CA LEU A 48 5.07 14.77 4.19
C LEU A 48 3.90 14.16 4.98
N LEU A 49 3.36 13.03 4.52
CA LEU A 49 2.27 12.33 5.20
C LEU A 49 2.70 11.74 6.54
N THR A 50 3.94 11.26 6.62
CA THR A 50 4.52 10.78 7.88
C THR A 50 4.57 11.91 8.90
N ILE A 51 5.12 13.07 8.51
CA ILE A 51 5.23 14.24 9.38
C ILE A 51 3.83 14.70 9.78
N SER A 52 2.89 14.79 8.83
CA SER A 52 1.50 15.15 9.07
C SER A 52 0.82 14.22 10.08
N HIS A 53 1.00 12.92 9.91
CA HIS A 53 0.37 11.92 10.76
C HIS A 53 0.97 11.89 12.16
N VAL A 54 2.30 11.93 12.26
CA VAL A 54 3.03 11.99 13.53
C VAL A 54 2.68 13.26 14.30
N THR A 55 2.70 14.42 13.64
CA THR A 55 2.33 15.69 14.29
C THR A 55 0.88 15.69 14.77
N PHE A 56 -0.05 15.09 14.01
CA PHE A 56 -1.45 14.94 14.44
C PHE A 56 -1.60 14.07 15.69
N LEU A 57 -0.80 13.01 15.83
CA LEU A 57 -0.82 12.16 17.03
C LEU A 57 -0.31 12.88 18.28
N PHE A 58 0.69 13.75 18.17
CA PHE A 58 1.26 14.46 19.32
C PHE A 58 0.55 15.77 19.65
N ASN A 59 0.10 16.52 18.64
CA ASN A 59 -0.61 17.78 18.80
C ASN A 59 -1.66 17.91 17.67
N PRO A 60 -2.93 17.59 17.94
CA PRO A 60 -3.97 17.57 16.91
C PRO A 60 -4.14 18.90 16.17
N ILE A 61 -3.96 20.03 16.87
CA ILE A 61 -4.09 21.36 16.28
C ILE A 61 -2.94 21.62 15.29
N VAL A 62 -1.69 21.39 15.72
CA VAL A 62 -0.51 21.55 14.84
C VAL A 62 -0.59 20.56 13.68
N GLY A 63 -0.94 19.30 13.97
CA GLY A 63 -1.09 18.27 12.95
C GLY A 63 -2.18 18.59 11.92
N LEU A 64 -3.27 19.25 12.30
CA LEU A 64 -4.26 19.74 11.36
C LEU A 64 -3.63 20.72 10.35
N TYR A 65 -2.86 21.71 10.83
CA TYR A 65 -2.18 22.66 9.95
C TYR A 65 -1.17 21.96 9.02
N VAL A 66 -0.40 21.00 9.54
CA VAL A 66 0.53 20.21 8.73
C VAL A 66 -0.22 19.34 7.71
N THR A 67 -1.40 18.81 8.06
CA THR A 67 -2.25 18.05 7.14
C THR A 67 -2.79 18.93 6.02
N VAL A 68 -3.25 20.14 6.33
CA VAL A 68 -3.68 21.12 5.33
C VAL A 68 -2.53 21.50 4.39
N LEU A 69 -1.34 21.77 4.93
CA LEU A 69 -0.14 22.01 4.11
C LEU A 69 0.16 20.80 3.22
N SER A 70 -0.02 19.59 3.76
CA SER A 70 0.18 18.36 3.01
C SER A 70 -0.78 18.25 1.83
N PHE A 71 -2.05 18.61 2.02
CA PHE A 71 -3.06 18.66 0.95
C PHE A 71 -2.73 19.69 -0.13
N VAL A 72 -2.22 20.87 0.24
CA VAL A 72 -1.79 21.87 -0.75
C VAL A 72 -0.66 21.32 -1.62
N LEU A 73 0.33 20.66 -1.01
CA LEU A 73 1.45 20.07 -1.76
C LEU A 73 1.00 18.89 -2.62
N LEU A 74 0.14 18.02 -2.09
CA LEU A 74 -0.53 16.93 -2.82
C LEU A 74 -1.33 17.46 -4.02
N ALA A 75 -2.09 18.55 -3.84
CA ALA A 75 -2.86 19.19 -4.91
C ALA A 75 -1.95 19.76 -6.01
N ASN A 76 -0.85 20.43 -5.64
CA ASN A 76 0.15 20.87 -6.61
C ASN A 76 0.73 19.69 -7.40
N LEU A 77 1.00 18.57 -6.73
CA LEU A 77 1.50 17.36 -7.39
C LEU A 77 0.47 16.73 -8.35
N ALA A 78 -0.81 16.81 -8.01
CA ALA A 78 -1.89 16.34 -8.86
C ALA A 78 -2.04 17.13 -10.17
N LEU A 79 -1.52 18.36 -10.26
CA LEU A 79 -1.58 19.17 -11.48
C LEU A 79 -0.59 18.73 -12.56
N PHE A 80 0.47 17.98 -12.21
CA PHE A 80 1.49 17.58 -13.19
C PHE A 80 1.02 16.51 -14.18
N SER A 81 0.25 15.53 -13.73
CA SER A 81 -0.28 14.49 -14.61
C SER A 81 -1.50 13.79 -14.02
N GLU A 82 -2.30 13.19 -14.90
CA GLU A 82 -3.44 12.35 -14.52
C GLU A 82 -3.03 11.22 -13.56
N ALA A 83 -1.89 10.60 -13.80
CA ALA A 83 -1.44 9.46 -13.03
C ALA A 83 -0.98 9.89 -11.63
N TYR A 84 -0.31 11.04 -11.51
CA TYR A 84 -0.01 11.64 -10.20
C TYR A 84 -1.26 12.05 -9.46
N ARG A 85 -2.26 12.65 -10.14
CA ARG A 85 -3.54 12.99 -9.54
C ARG A 85 -4.20 11.78 -8.88
N ARG A 86 -4.20 10.63 -9.54
CA ARG A 86 -4.78 9.39 -8.99
C ARG A 86 -4.02 8.89 -7.76
N VAL A 87 -2.69 8.90 -7.80
CA VAL A 87 -1.86 8.52 -6.64
C VAL A 87 -2.10 9.47 -5.47
N THR A 88 -2.08 10.77 -5.71
CA THR A 88 -2.37 11.81 -4.72
C THR A 88 -3.73 11.58 -4.06
N ILE A 89 -4.80 11.40 -4.85
CA ILE A 89 -6.14 11.20 -4.29
C ILE A 89 -6.21 9.90 -3.48
N ALA A 90 -5.64 8.80 -3.98
CA ALA A 90 -5.64 7.52 -3.27
C ALA A 90 -4.95 7.61 -1.92
N ILE A 91 -3.81 8.30 -1.86
CA ILE A 91 -3.05 8.44 -0.62
C ILE A 91 -3.72 9.43 0.35
N THR A 92 -4.42 10.44 -0.17
CA THR A 92 -5.19 11.43 0.62
C THR A 92 -6.33 10.79 1.44
N ILE A 93 -6.79 9.59 1.06
CA ILE A 93 -7.83 8.86 1.80
C ILE A 93 -7.43 8.65 3.28
N LEU A 94 -6.16 8.34 3.56
CA LEU A 94 -5.68 8.08 4.92
C LEU A 94 -5.84 9.30 5.86
N PRO A 95 -5.22 10.46 5.58
CA PRO A 95 -5.37 11.63 6.45
C PRO A 95 -6.82 12.13 6.52
N VAL A 96 -7.60 12.05 5.43
CA VAL A 96 -9.02 12.44 5.47
C VAL A 96 -9.81 11.53 6.40
N ALA A 97 -9.61 10.21 6.33
CA ALA A 97 -10.27 9.27 7.23
C ALA A 97 -9.87 9.51 8.70
N THR A 98 -8.61 9.84 8.97
CA THR A 98 -8.13 10.22 10.30
C THR A 98 -8.85 11.48 10.82
N ILE A 99 -8.97 12.52 10.00
CA ILE A 99 -9.70 13.75 10.37
C ILE A 99 -11.18 13.46 10.66
N VAL A 100 -11.85 12.70 9.78
CA VAL A 100 -13.26 12.32 9.96
C VAL A 100 -13.45 11.55 11.27
N THR A 101 -12.56 10.60 11.55
CA THR A 101 -12.62 9.81 12.79
C THR A 101 -12.40 10.69 14.02
N ALA A 102 -11.43 11.60 13.97
CA ALA A 102 -11.12 12.51 15.07
C ALA A 102 -12.23 13.54 15.34
N ALA A 103 -13.04 13.88 14.33
CA ALA A 103 -14.16 14.81 14.47
C ALA A 103 -15.40 14.19 15.15
N LEU A 104 -15.48 12.86 15.23
CA LEU A 104 -16.64 12.15 15.77
C LEU A 104 -16.40 11.69 17.21
N PRO A 105 -17.29 11.98 18.17
CA PRO A 105 -17.17 11.47 19.54
C PRO A 105 -17.34 9.95 19.56
N GLN A 106 -16.42 9.24 20.22
CA GLN A 106 -16.42 7.77 20.25
C GLN A 106 -16.58 7.24 21.67
N SER A 107 -17.47 6.27 21.83
CA SER A 107 -17.76 5.64 23.13
C SER A 107 -16.67 4.66 23.57
N ASN A 108 -15.95 4.06 22.63
CA ASN A 108 -14.86 3.13 22.92
C ASN A 108 -13.85 3.04 21.77
N ARG A 109 -12.69 2.41 22.04
CA ARG A 109 -11.59 2.25 21.08
C ARG A 109 -11.96 1.40 19.87
N TYR A 110 -12.80 0.38 20.04
CA TYR A 110 -13.26 -0.46 18.93
C TYR A 110 -14.12 0.35 17.95
N ALA A 111 -15.05 1.16 18.45
CA ALA A 111 -15.89 2.05 17.65
C ALA A 111 -15.03 3.06 16.87
N LEU A 112 -14.01 3.64 17.52
CA LEU A 112 -13.04 4.52 16.87
C LEU A 112 -12.34 3.83 15.69
N ILE A 113 -11.85 2.60 15.89
CA ILE A 113 -11.23 1.81 14.83
C ILE A 113 -12.26 1.50 13.74
N ALA A 114 -13.43 0.97 14.10
CA ALA A 114 -14.45 0.59 13.13
C ALA A 114 -14.90 1.74 12.24
N ILE A 115 -15.09 2.95 12.81
CA ILE A 115 -15.44 4.15 12.06
C ILE A 115 -14.31 4.60 11.15
N ASN A 116 -13.05 4.52 11.60
CA ASN A 116 -11.91 4.83 10.74
C ASN A 116 -11.86 3.92 9.52
N TYR A 117 -12.02 2.61 9.71
CA TYR A 117 -12.07 1.66 8.58
C TYR A 117 -13.30 1.87 7.70
N LEU A 118 -14.46 2.20 8.28
CA LEU A 118 -15.65 2.53 7.49
C LEU A 118 -15.42 3.78 6.63
N ALA A 119 -14.82 4.83 7.19
CA ALA A 119 -14.47 6.04 6.46
C ALA A 119 -13.49 5.74 5.32
N ILE A 120 -12.44 4.96 5.59
CA ILE A 120 -11.50 4.50 4.55
C ILE A 120 -12.22 3.73 3.46
N LEU A 121 -13.09 2.79 3.82
CA LEU A 121 -13.82 1.96 2.86
C LEU A 121 -14.72 2.83 1.97
N LEU A 122 -15.50 3.73 2.56
CA LEU A 122 -16.42 4.62 1.82
C LEU A 122 -15.66 5.57 0.88
N LEU A 123 -14.58 6.19 1.35
CA LEU A 123 -13.73 7.06 0.53
C LEU A 123 -13.06 6.28 -0.60
N SER A 124 -12.58 5.07 -0.31
CA SER A 124 -11.97 4.19 -1.31
C SER A 124 -12.97 3.76 -2.37
N LEU A 125 -14.18 3.38 -1.97
CA LEU A 125 -15.26 3.02 -2.90
C LEU A 125 -15.67 4.22 -3.74
N GLY A 126 -15.83 5.40 -3.14
CA GLY A 126 -16.12 6.65 -3.85
C GLY A 126 -15.07 6.95 -4.92
N PHE A 127 -13.79 6.87 -4.55
CA PHE A 127 -12.68 7.04 -5.49
C PHE A 127 -12.69 5.97 -6.60
N TRP A 128 -12.93 4.71 -6.25
CA TRP A 128 -13.05 3.62 -7.21
C TRP A 128 -14.17 3.86 -8.23
N PHE A 129 -15.34 4.31 -7.78
CA PHE A 129 -16.47 4.66 -8.65
C PHE A 129 -16.11 5.83 -9.58
N MET A 130 -15.37 6.84 -9.10
CA MET A 130 -14.88 7.93 -9.96
C MET A 130 -13.93 7.43 -11.06
N LEU A 131 -13.06 6.46 -10.75
CA LEU A 131 -12.13 5.88 -11.72
C LEU A 131 -12.78 4.92 -12.72
N ARG A 132 -13.97 4.39 -12.43
CA ARG A 132 -14.64 3.36 -13.24
C ARG A 132 -14.94 3.81 -14.68
N LYS A 133 -15.02 5.11 -14.94
CA LYS A 133 -15.18 5.66 -16.31
C LYS A 133 -14.01 5.34 -17.26
N ASN A 134 -12.84 4.91 -16.76
CA ASN A 134 -11.62 4.70 -17.56
C ASN A 134 -11.10 3.23 -17.62
N GLY A 135 -11.97 2.21 -17.68
CA GLY A 135 -11.56 0.86 -18.10
C GLY A 135 -11.00 -0.08 -17.01
N PHE A 136 -11.54 -0.04 -15.80
CA PHE A 136 -11.05 -0.80 -14.64
C PHE A 136 -11.34 -2.32 -14.63
N TYR A 137 -11.92 -2.90 -15.70
CA TYR A 137 -12.65 -4.17 -15.63
C TYR A 137 -11.88 -5.48 -15.85
N ARG A 138 -10.56 -5.46 -16.09
CA ARG A 138 -9.89 -6.65 -16.66
C ARG A 138 -9.24 -7.64 -15.65
N GLN A 139 -9.24 -7.37 -14.34
CA GLN A 139 -8.38 -8.12 -13.39
C GLN A 139 -9.08 -8.81 -12.20
N THR A 140 -10.41 -8.85 -12.15
CA THR A 140 -11.16 -9.59 -11.10
C THR A 140 -11.43 -11.06 -11.44
N ARG A 141 -10.98 -11.56 -12.60
CA ARG A 141 -11.20 -12.95 -13.00
C ARG A 141 -10.14 -13.86 -12.39
N MET A 142 -10.52 -14.67 -11.40
CA MET A 142 -9.78 -15.86 -11.02
C MET A 142 -9.80 -16.85 -12.19
N THR A 143 -8.70 -17.00 -12.93
CA THR A 143 -8.52 -18.13 -13.85
C THR A 143 -8.15 -19.38 -13.05
N SER A 144 -8.58 -20.58 -13.47
CA SER A 144 -8.37 -21.85 -12.74
C SER A 144 -6.90 -22.15 -12.38
N SER A 145 -5.93 -21.52 -13.05
CA SER A 145 -4.50 -21.52 -12.70
C SER A 145 -4.19 -20.94 -11.29
N HIS A 146 -5.12 -20.18 -10.69
CA HIS A 146 -4.96 -19.54 -9.37
C HIS A 146 -5.53 -20.35 -8.20
N ALA A 147 -6.19 -21.50 -8.44
CA ALA A 147 -6.81 -22.29 -7.38
C ALA A 147 -5.78 -23.11 -6.57
N VAL A 148 -4.74 -23.65 -7.22
CA VAL A 148 -3.67 -24.42 -6.56
C VAL A 148 -2.82 -23.56 -5.59
N PRO A 149 -2.41 -22.31 -5.93
CA PRO A 149 -1.69 -21.48 -4.97
C PRO A 149 -2.53 -21.06 -3.76
N LEU A 150 -3.87 -21.13 -3.82
CA LEU A 150 -4.75 -20.68 -2.73
C LEU A 150 -4.48 -21.40 -1.40
N LYS A 151 -4.14 -22.70 -1.44
CA LYS A 151 -3.84 -23.49 -0.22
C LYS A 151 -2.58 -22.99 0.49
N TYR A 152 -1.51 -22.73 -0.27
CA TYR A 152 -0.24 -22.18 0.26
C TYR A 152 -0.40 -20.73 0.73
N ILE A 153 -1.26 -19.96 0.06
CA ILE A 153 -1.64 -18.60 0.40
C ILE A 153 -2.36 -18.55 1.76
N ILE A 154 -3.31 -19.47 2.02
CA ILE A 154 -3.98 -19.58 3.31
C ILE A 154 -2.99 -19.92 4.42
N LEU A 155 -2.07 -20.87 4.16
CA LEU A 155 -1.02 -21.23 5.12
C LEU A 155 -0.14 -20.02 5.49
N LEU A 156 0.23 -19.20 4.51
CA LEU A 156 0.98 -17.97 4.76
C LEU A 156 0.22 -16.98 5.64
N GLY A 157 -1.08 -16.80 5.42
CA GLY A 157 -1.93 -15.97 6.29
C GLY A 157 -1.93 -16.48 7.73
N ILE A 158 -2.08 -17.79 7.92
CA ILE A 158 -2.01 -18.42 9.25
C ILE A 158 -0.65 -18.18 9.91
N LEU A 159 0.46 -18.39 9.18
CA LEU A 159 1.81 -18.19 9.71
C LEU A 159 2.04 -16.72 10.13
N LEU A 160 1.58 -15.76 9.32
CA LEU A 160 1.64 -14.34 9.68
C LEU A 160 0.77 -14.02 10.90
N GLY A 161 -0.38 -14.69 11.05
CA GLY A 161 -1.26 -14.53 12.21
C GLY A 161 -0.62 -15.06 13.50
N VAL A 162 0.03 -16.23 13.42
CA VAL A 162 0.82 -16.81 14.52
C VAL A 162 2.00 -15.91 14.89
N PHE A 163 2.72 -15.39 13.89
CA PHE A 163 3.80 -14.43 14.10
C PHE A 163 3.30 -13.16 14.82
N GLY A 164 2.19 -12.58 14.35
CA GLY A 164 1.56 -11.43 15.00
C GLY A 164 1.16 -11.73 16.44
N PHE A 165 0.59 -12.91 16.71
CA PHE A 165 0.23 -13.34 18.05
C PHE A 165 1.46 -13.46 18.96
N ALA A 166 2.52 -14.10 18.49
CA ALA A 166 3.75 -14.28 19.27
C ALA A 166 4.41 -12.95 19.66
N VAL A 167 4.41 -11.97 18.75
CA VAL A 167 4.99 -10.63 18.99
C VAL A 167 4.14 -9.80 19.95
N LEU A 168 2.81 -10.02 19.96
CA LEU A 168 1.85 -9.17 20.68
C LEU A 168 1.22 -9.83 21.91
N LEU A 169 1.68 -11.03 22.26
CA LEU A 169 1.18 -11.83 23.38
C LEU A 169 1.18 -11.07 24.72
N SER A 170 2.16 -10.18 24.91
CA SER A 170 2.33 -9.40 26.15
C SER A 170 1.35 -8.23 26.30
N GLN A 171 0.46 -8.01 25.32
CA GLN A 171 -0.42 -6.83 25.34
C GLN A 171 -1.81 -7.13 25.92
N PRO A 172 -2.32 -6.29 26.82
CA PRO A 172 -3.71 -6.38 27.27
C PRO A 172 -4.63 -5.99 26.12
N LEU A 173 -5.14 -7.02 25.44
CA LEU A 173 -6.10 -6.88 24.37
C LEU A 173 -7.47 -6.74 25.04
N GLY A 174 -7.95 -5.51 25.22
CA GLY A 174 -9.26 -5.18 25.81
C GLY A 174 -10.47 -5.64 24.96
N ILE A 175 -10.36 -6.81 24.34
CA ILE A 175 -11.33 -7.47 23.45
C ILE A 175 -12.29 -8.36 24.27
N THR A 176 -12.00 -8.60 25.55
CA THR A 176 -12.69 -9.58 26.41
C THR A 176 -14.18 -9.32 26.64
N SER A 177 -14.70 -8.13 26.32
CA SER A 177 -16.11 -7.76 26.52
C SER A 177 -16.93 -7.66 25.23
N LEU A 178 -16.34 -7.84 24.05
CA LEU A 178 -17.03 -7.71 22.76
C LEU A 178 -17.58 -9.05 22.27
N ASN A 179 -18.75 -9.02 21.63
CA ASN A 179 -19.33 -10.21 21.02
C ASN A 179 -18.37 -10.81 19.96
N PRO A 180 -17.95 -12.08 20.06
CA PRO A 180 -17.01 -12.71 19.14
C PRO A 180 -17.41 -12.62 17.66
N VAL A 181 -18.71 -12.68 17.36
CA VAL A 181 -19.23 -12.59 15.99
C VAL A 181 -18.94 -11.20 15.40
N ILE A 182 -19.12 -10.14 16.18
CA ILE A 182 -18.84 -8.76 15.75
C ILE A 182 -17.34 -8.58 15.50
N VAL A 183 -16.49 -9.15 16.35
CA VAL A 183 -15.04 -9.10 16.18
C VAL A 183 -14.62 -9.81 14.90
N ILE A 184 -15.12 -11.02 14.64
CA ILE A 184 -14.81 -11.80 13.43
C ILE A 184 -15.24 -11.05 12.17
N LEU A 185 -16.48 -10.55 12.12
CA LEU A 185 -16.98 -9.78 10.98
C LEU A 185 -16.18 -8.50 10.78
N GLY A 186 -15.81 -7.82 11.88
CA GLY A 186 -14.92 -6.66 11.88
C GLY A 186 -13.56 -6.99 11.26
N CYS A 187 -12.92 -8.09 11.66
CA CYS A 187 -11.63 -8.51 11.11
C CYS A 187 -11.68 -8.75 9.60
N ILE A 188 -12.74 -9.38 9.11
CA ILE A 188 -12.95 -9.60 7.67
C ILE A 188 -13.15 -8.26 6.96
N GLY A 189 -14.00 -7.38 7.49
CA GLY A 189 -14.23 -6.04 6.94
C GLY A 189 -12.96 -5.19 6.93
N PHE A 190 -12.15 -5.27 7.98
CA PHE A 190 -10.87 -4.56 8.10
C PHE A 190 -9.86 -5.07 7.08
N ALA A 191 -9.71 -6.39 6.95
CA ALA A 191 -8.86 -6.99 5.93
C ALA A 191 -9.29 -6.56 4.52
N PHE A 192 -10.59 -6.58 4.22
CA PHE A 192 -11.09 -6.13 2.93
C PHE A 192 -10.74 -4.66 2.66
N THR A 193 -11.01 -3.80 3.64
CA THR A 193 -10.76 -2.36 3.56
C THR A 193 -9.28 -2.05 3.34
N GLU A 194 -8.40 -2.70 4.11
CA GLU A 194 -6.95 -2.57 3.97
C GLU A 194 -6.47 -2.98 2.58
N GLU A 195 -6.86 -4.17 2.12
CA GLU A 195 -6.42 -4.66 0.81
C GLU A 195 -6.97 -3.83 -0.33
N PHE A 196 -8.23 -3.38 -0.21
CA PHE A 196 -8.86 -2.54 -1.21
C PHE A 196 -8.14 -1.19 -1.35
N LEU A 197 -7.83 -0.52 -0.23
CA LEU A 197 -7.08 0.73 -0.25
C LEU A 197 -5.62 0.53 -0.66
N PHE A 198 -4.87 -0.28 0.08
CA PHE A 198 -3.42 -0.33 -0.03
C PHE A 198 -2.97 -1.05 -1.31
N ARG A 199 -3.55 -2.21 -1.64
CA ARG A 199 -3.14 -2.98 -2.82
C ARG A 199 -3.96 -2.57 -4.03
N GLY A 200 -5.28 -2.49 -3.85
CA GLY A 200 -6.22 -2.19 -4.91
C GLY A 200 -6.13 -0.77 -5.48
N LEU A 201 -5.93 0.23 -4.62
CA LEU A 201 -5.80 1.63 -5.03
C LEU A 201 -4.34 2.07 -5.01
N ILE A 202 -3.70 2.20 -3.85
CA ILE A 202 -2.39 2.85 -3.71
C ILE A 202 -1.30 2.12 -4.53
N GLN A 203 -1.03 0.84 -4.24
CA GLN A 203 0.03 0.10 -4.92
C GLN A 203 -0.20 0.07 -6.43
N ARG A 204 -1.44 -0.20 -6.85
CA ARG A 204 -1.81 -0.22 -8.26
C ARG A 204 -1.56 1.13 -8.96
N GLN A 205 -1.97 2.25 -8.37
CA GLN A 205 -1.76 3.56 -8.98
C GLN A 205 -0.27 3.93 -9.01
N VAL A 206 0.49 3.60 -7.97
CA VAL A 206 1.94 3.85 -7.93
C VAL A 206 2.67 3.04 -9.01
N THR A 207 2.27 1.78 -9.26
CA THR A 207 2.84 0.96 -10.34
C THR A 207 2.57 1.54 -11.75
N GLN A 208 1.59 2.43 -11.92
CA GLN A 208 1.35 3.10 -13.22
C GLN A 208 2.37 4.21 -13.51
N ILE A 209 3.03 4.74 -12.48
CA ILE A 209 3.97 5.87 -12.61
C ILE A 209 5.40 5.51 -12.22
N SER A 210 5.62 4.34 -11.62
CA SER A 210 6.91 3.94 -11.08
C SER A 210 7.06 2.42 -11.08
N SER A 211 8.23 1.94 -10.66
CA SER A 211 8.53 0.51 -10.62
C SER A 211 7.67 -0.25 -9.60
N ALA A 212 7.50 -1.55 -9.80
CA ALA A 212 6.80 -2.42 -8.83
C ALA A 212 7.48 -2.39 -7.45
N ASN A 213 8.81 -2.34 -7.40
CA ASN A 213 9.58 -2.24 -6.15
C ASN A 213 9.27 -0.94 -5.41
N THR A 214 9.16 0.17 -6.13
CA THR A 214 8.71 1.45 -5.57
C THR A 214 7.32 1.31 -4.97
N ALA A 215 6.38 0.76 -5.73
CA ALA A 215 5.01 0.58 -5.25
C ALA A 215 4.94 -0.29 -3.98
N ILE A 216 5.74 -1.35 -3.90
CA ILE A 216 5.87 -2.21 -2.71
C ILE A 216 6.36 -1.39 -1.50
N ILE A 217 7.45 -0.64 -1.66
CA ILE A 217 8.05 0.15 -0.57
C ILE A 217 7.05 1.21 -0.09
N ILE A 218 6.45 1.96 -1.01
CA ILE A 218 5.50 3.03 -0.67
C ILE A 218 4.28 2.50 0.07
N THR A 219 3.68 1.44 -0.45
CA THR A 219 2.50 0.82 0.15
C THR A 219 2.82 0.25 1.52
N THR A 220 3.99 -0.35 1.68
CA THR A 220 4.48 -0.87 2.97
C THR A 220 4.65 0.26 3.98
N LEU A 221 5.34 1.34 3.63
CA LEU A 221 5.54 2.48 4.53
C LEU A 221 4.20 3.11 4.95
N LEU A 222 3.29 3.36 4.00
CA LEU A 222 1.99 3.95 4.31
C LEU A 222 1.15 3.04 5.21
N PHE A 223 1.15 1.72 4.98
CA PHE A 223 0.45 0.78 5.85
C PHE A 223 1.05 0.73 7.26
N THR A 224 2.37 0.70 7.36
CA THR A 224 3.08 0.72 8.64
C THR A 224 2.77 1.98 9.44
N LEU A 225 2.74 3.15 8.80
CA LEU A 225 2.36 4.42 9.43
C LEU A 225 0.90 4.43 9.87
N PHE A 226 0.00 3.90 9.03
CA PHE A 226 -1.40 3.72 9.39
C PHE A 226 -1.56 2.84 10.64
N ALA A 227 -0.88 1.70 10.69
CA ALA A 227 -0.91 0.81 11.84
C ALA A 227 -0.30 1.43 13.12
N ALA A 228 0.76 2.23 12.97
CA ALA A 228 1.40 2.93 14.09
C ALA A 228 0.42 3.84 14.84
N SER A 229 -0.50 4.52 14.14
CA SER A 229 -1.49 5.37 14.82
C SER A 229 -2.53 4.64 15.64
N GLN A 230 -2.72 3.34 15.39
CA GLN A 230 -3.77 2.60 16.05
C GLN A 230 -3.29 1.95 17.35
N SER A 231 -1.96 1.89 17.60
CA SER A 231 -1.44 0.93 18.58
C SER A 231 0.04 1.06 18.98
N ASN A 232 0.52 0.08 19.74
CA ASN A 232 1.86 -0.01 20.34
C ASN A 232 2.98 -0.09 19.28
N PRO A 233 4.21 0.40 19.57
CA PRO A 233 5.39 0.24 18.73
C PRO A 233 5.62 -1.15 18.13
N LEU A 234 5.34 -2.24 18.85
CA LEU A 234 5.52 -3.60 18.33
C LEU A 234 4.58 -3.94 17.15
N ASN A 235 3.41 -3.29 17.08
CA ASN A 235 2.50 -3.44 15.93
C ASN A 235 3.08 -2.85 14.65
N ILE A 236 4.00 -1.89 14.75
CA ILE A 236 4.69 -1.31 13.60
C ILE A 236 5.49 -2.39 12.87
N LEU A 237 6.18 -3.25 13.62
CA LEU A 237 6.95 -4.36 13.06
C LEU A 237 6.03 -5.38 12.37
N VAL A 238 4.98 -5.84 13.06
CA VAL A 238 4.01 -6.80 12.50
C VAL A 238 3.34 -6.24 11.25
N ALA A 239 2.93 -4.96 11.29
CA ALA A 239 2.33 -4.27 10.15
C ALA A 239 3.30 -4.12 8.99
N GLY A 240 4.56 -3.76 9.24
CA GLY A 240 5.58 -3.65 8.20
C GLY A 240 5.88 -4.98 7.52
N VAL A 241 6.10 -6.04 8.29
CA VAL A 241 6.39 -7.38 7.74
C VAL A 241 5.20 -7.92 6.96
N SER A 242 4.01 -7.93 7.55
CA SER A 242 2.79 -8.39 6.87
C SER A 242 2.52 -7.58 5.61
N SER A 243 2.71 -6.25 5.67
CA SER A 243 2.46 -5.40 4.52
C SER A 243 3.45 -5.61 3.38
N LEU A 244 4.73 -5.80 3.71
CA LEU A 244 5.76 -6.11 2.73
C LEU A 244 5.43 -7.42 1.99
N VAL A 245 5.10 -8.48 2.74
CA VAL A 245 4.74 -9.79 2.18
C VAL A 245 3.53 -9.68 1.26
N LEU A 246 2.45 -9.04 1.72
CA LEU A 246 1.24 -8.84 0.92
C LEU A 246 1.49 -8.00 -0.34
N SER A 247 2.33 -6.97 -0.23
CA SER A 247 2.67 -6.11 -1.37
C SER A 247 3.51 -6.85 -2.42
N VAL A 248 4.44 -7.71 -2.01
CA VAL A 248 5.20 -8.58 -2.92
C VAL A 248 4.27 -9.58 -3.61
N ILE A 249 3.35 -10.21 -2.89
CA ILE A 249 2.38 -11.14 -3.48
C ILE A 249 1.49 -10.42 -4.49
N TYR A 250 1.04 -9.21 -4.16
CA TYR A 250 0.25 -8.40 -5.08
C TYR A 250 1.03 -8.05 -6.34
N SER A 251 2.32 -7.71 -6.26
CA SER A 251 3.12 -7.41 -7.47
C SER A 251 3.29 -8.64 -8.37
N LEU A 252 3.35 -9.84 -7.80
CA LEU A 252 3.51 -11.09 -8.55
C LEU A 252 2.21 -11.61 -9.19
N LYS A 253 1.06 -11.41 -8.54
CA LYS A 253 -0.22 -12.01 -8.97
C LYS A 253 -1.28 -10.99 -9.42
N SER A 254 -1.12 -9.72 -9.07
CA SER A 254 -2.09 -8.63 -9.36
C SER A 254 -3.54 -8.98 -9.00
N ASN A 255 -3.74 -9.74 -7.93
CA ASN A 255 -5.06 -10.22 -7.50
C ASN A 255 -5.35 -9.78 -6.06
N ILE A 256 -6.32 -8.86 -5.92
CA ILE A 256 -6.75 -8.33 -4.62
C ILE A 256 -7.41 -9.40 -3.76
N PHE A 257 -8.16 -10.35 -4.35
CA PHE A 257 -8.80 -11.42 -3.59
C PHE A 257 -7.78 -12.32 -2.89
N THR A 258 -6.62 -12.52 -3.52
CA THR A 258 -5.54 -13.29 -2.94
C THR A 258 -4.98 -12.61 -1.70
N THR A 259 -4.63 -11.32 -1.78
CA THR A 259 -4.07 -10.62 -0.62
C THR A 259 -5.13 -10.42 0.47
N PHE A 260 -6.40 -10.23 0.09
CA PHE A 260 -7.54 -10.21 1.01
C PHE A 260 -7.66 -11.51 1.80
N ALA A 261 -7.63 -12.66 1.12
CA ALA A 261 -7.70 -13.95 1.80
C ALA A 261 -6.55 -14.13 2.80
N ILE A 262 -5.31 -13.76 2.44
CA ILE A 262 -4.15 -13.84 3.34
C ILE A 262 -4.36 -12.94 4.56
N ASN A 263 -4.73 -11.68 4.35
CA ASN A 263 -4.89 -10.71 5.41
C ASN A 263 -6.06 -11.06 6.35
N ALA A 264 -7.19 -11.51 5.79
CA ALA A 264 -8.32 -12.01 6.56
C ALA A 264 -7.91 -13.21 7.41
N MET A 265 -7.23 -14.20 6.84
CA MET A 265 -6.74 -15.36 7.58
C MET A 265 -5.75 -14.96 8.68
N MET A 266 -4.82 -14.05 8.40
CA MET A 266 -3.89 -13.50 9.40
C MET A 266 -4.62 -12.91 10.61
N LYS A 267 -5.61 -12.04 10.38
CA LYS A 267 -6.39 -11.43 11.46
C LYS A 267 -7.26 -12.45 12.21
N LEU A 268 -7.90 -13.38 11.49
CA LEU A 268 -8.74 -14.42 12.09
C LEU A 268 -7.92 -15.40 12.93
N THR A 269 -6.72 -15.79 12.48
CA THR A 269 -5.79 -16.61 13.25
C THR A 269 -5.34 -15.86 14.50
N PHE A 270 -4.97 -14.59 14.37
CA PHE A 270 -4.58 -13.75 15.51
C PHE A 270 -5.68 -13.68 16.58
N VAL A 271 -6.91 -13.34 16.18
CA VAL A 271 -8.06 -13.28 17.11
C VAL A 271 -8.40 -14.64 17.71
N SER A 272 -8.36 -15.71 16.92
CA SER A 272 -8.62 -17.07 17.42
C SER A 272 -7.61 -17.50 18.49
N LEU A 273 -6.33 -17.19 18.29
CA LEU A 273 -5.27 -17.51 19.27
C LEU A 273 -5.46 -16.71 20.56
N ILE A 274 -5.82 -15.44 20.47
CA ILE A 274 -6.15 -14.61 21.64
C ILE A 274 -7.32 -15.21 22.42
N ALA A 275 -8.42 -15.55 21.73
CA ALA A 275 -9.60 -16.13 22.37
C ALA A 275 -9.27 -17.46 23.06
N LEU A 276 -8.44 -18.31 22.44
CA LEU A 276 -8.02 -19.58 23.03
C LEU A 276 -7.19 -19.40 24.31
N PHE A 277 -6.28 -18.42 24.33
CA PHE A 277 -5.46 -18.15 25.52
C PHE A 277 -6.26 -17.47 26.63
N ALA A 278 -7.15 -16.53 26.29
CA ALA A 278 -8.04 -15.89 27.26
C ALA A 278 -9.02 -16.87 27.91
N ALA A 279 -9.45 -17.91 27.20
CA ALA A 279 -10.31 -18.95 27.77
C ALA A 279 -9.57 -19.89 28.75
N ARG A 280 -8.23 -19.87 28.79
CA ARG A 280 -7.40 -20.73 29.66
C ARG A 280 -6.90 -20.03 30.92
N SER A 281 -6.97 -18.70 30.96
CA SER A 281 -6.61 -17.85 32.12
C SER A 281 -7.82 -17.59 33.00
#